data_AF-A0A672SC54-F1
#
_entry.id   AF-A0A672SC54-F1
#
_cell.length_a   1.000
_cell.length_b   1.000
_cell.length_c   1.000
_cell.angle_alpha   90.00
_cell.angle_beta   90.00
_cell.angle_gamma   90.00
#
_symmetry.space_group_name_H-M   'P 1'
#
loop_
_entity.id
_entity.type
_entity.pdbx_description
1 polymer ?
#
loop_
_entity_poly.entity_id
_entity_poly.type
_entity_poly.pdbx_seq_one_letter_code
_entity_poly.pdbx_strand_id
1 'polypeptide(L)'
;MKGLARCIPNVFIASKLERVQYAGISRLKADLNCLSDLLDSEVKWKYVINLCGQDFPLRTNAELVSDLTELKGRNMVESKWPGGKTGRWSVHYLLKSNNSEYYESPVSTREMKSPPPHNIDMFVGSAYFTLSREFVRDFPLAFSLVVHQDVALVERLLRAIYMPHNIYCIHYDLKSSDDFISAMKGLARCIPNVFIASKLERVQYAGISRLKADLNCLSDLLDSEVKWKYVINLCGQDFPLRTNAELVSDLTELKGRNMVESKWPGGKTGRWSVHYLLKSNNSEYYESPVSTREMKSPPPHNIEMFVGSAYFTLSREFVFFVHQSLLARDFLAWSKDTYSPDEHFWATLIRVPGVPGEVPRSDPEISELISKTRLVKWSYLERILYPPCTGASIRSVCIYGAAELRWLLNYGHWFANKVDPKVDPVLMECLEEILSEKQLRPKLGLFF
;
A
#
# COMPACT_ATOMS: atom_id res chain seq x y z
N MET A 1 19.04 -0.80 -8.50
CA MET A 1 19.42 -1.95 -9.36
C MET A 1 20.47 -2.84 -8.72
N LYS A 2 21.65 -2.36 -8.26
CA LYS A 2 22.73 -3.25 -7.74
C LYS A 2 22.32 -4.10 -6.53
N GLY A 3 21.43 -3.59 -5.68
CA GLY A 3 20.80 -4.36 -4.60
C GLY A 3 19.85 -5.43 -5.14
N LEU A 4 18.93 -5.05 -6.04
CA LEU A 4 17.94 -5.94 -6.67
C LEU A 4 18.59 -7.17 -7.33
N ALA A 5 19.66 -6.96 -8.10
CA ALA A 5 20.40 -8.03 -8.77
C ALA A 5 21.11 -9.00 -7.80
N ARG A 6 21.30 -8.64 -6.53
CA ARG A 6 21.89 -9.56 -5.54
C ARG A 6 20.85 -10.44 -4.86
N CYS A 7 19.57 -10.07 -4.94
CA CYS A 7 18.48 -10.73 -4.22
C CYS A 7 17.70 -11.71 -5.10
N ILE A 8 17.74 -11.55 -6.43
CA ILE A 8 16.98 -12.37 -7.36
C ILE A 8 17.95 -13.28 -8.14
N PRO A 9 17.86 -14.61 -8.02
CA PRO A 9 18.68 -15.54 -8.80
C PRO A 9 18.58 -15.26 -10.29
N ASN A 10 19.70 -15.36 -11.01
CA ASN A 10 19.82 -15.13 -12.45
C ASN A 10 19.48 -13.70 -12.93
N VAL A 11 19.39 -12.73 -12.02
CA VAL A 11 19.32 -11.30 -12.37
C VAL A 11 20.67 -10.66 -12.11
N PHE A 12 21.23 -9.98 -13.10
CA PHE A 12 22.51 -9.27 -12.97
C PHE A 12 22.44 -7.90 -13.62
N ILE A 13 23.45 -7.08 -13.31
CA ILE A 13 23.65 -5.81 -13.99
C ILE A 13 24.80 -5.99 -14.95
N ALA A 14 24.63 -5.46 -16.16
CA ALA A 14 25.67 -5.52 -17.18
C ALA A 14 27.01 -5.01 -16.64
N SER A 15 28.07 -5.75 -16.94
CA SER A 15 29.45 -5.48 -16.53
C SER A 15 29.93 -4.11 -17.03
N LYS A 16 29.40 -3.67 -18.18
CA LYS A 16 29.64 -2.35 -18.79
C LYS A 16 28.34 -1.55 -18.90
N LEU A 17 28.32 -0.41 -18.21
CA LEU A 17 27.18 0.52 -18.19
C LEU A 17 27.37 1.64 -19.21
N GLU A 18 26.31 1.99 -19.92
CA GLU A 18 26.27 3.06 -20.90
C GLU A 18 25.32 4.17 -20.47
N ARG A 19 25.69 5.43 -20.74
CA ARG A 19 24.76 6.56 -20.60
C ARG A 19 23.86 6.60 -21.82
N VAL A 20 22.67 5.99 -21.70
CA VAL A 20 21.71 5.88 -22.80
C VAL A 20 21.14 7.26 -23.15
N GLN A 21 21.18 7.59 -24.44
CA GLN A 21 20.55 8.77 -25.01
C GLN A 21 19.47 8.33 -26.00
N TYR A 22 18.33 9.02 -25.99
CA TYR A 22 17.23 8.74 -26.93
C TYR A 22 17.71 8.90 -28.38
N ALA A 23 17.36 7.94 -29.24
CA ALA A 23 17.80 7.85 -30.64
C ALA A 23 19.33 7.81 -30.87
N GLY A 24 20.13 7.58 -29.82
CA GLY A 24 21.59 7.49 -29.91
C GLY A 24 22.11 6.06 -29.99
N ILE A 25 23.32 5.88 -30.54
CA ILE A 25 24.01 4.58 -30.58
C ILE A 25 24.28 3.99 -29.19
N SER A 26 24.29 4.84 -28.15
CA SER A 26 24.46 4.38 -26.77
C SER A 26 23.34 3.47 -26.29
N ARG A 27 22.13 3.53 -26.89
CA ARG A 27 21.07 2.56 -26.63
C ARG A 27 21.46 1.16 -27.12
N LEU A 28 21.92 1.06 -28.37
CA LEU A 28 22.37 -0.21 -28.94
C LEU A 28 23.58 -0.78 -28.18
N LYS A 29 24.53 0.08 -27.78
CA LYS A 29 25.69 -0.34 -26.97
C LYS A 29 25.27 -0.91 -25.61
N ALA A 30 24.28 -0.31 -24.95
CA ALA A 30 23.75 -0.83 -23.69
C ALA A 30 23.16 -2.23 -23.87
N ASP A 31 22.35 -2.43 -24.92
CA ASP A 31 21.74 -3.72 -25.22
C ASP A 31 22.81 -4.79 -25.55
N LEU A 32 23.82 -4.43 -26.35
CA LEU A 32 24.93 -5.33 -26.71
C LEU A 32 25.79 -5.73 -25.50
N ASN A 33 26.06 -4.80 -24.58
CA ASN A 33 26.80 -5.12 -23.35
C ASN A 33 26.04 -6.14 -22.50
N CYS A 34 24.72 -5.96 -22.35
CA CYS A 34 23.87 -6.90 -21.62
C CYS A 34 23.81 -8.28 -22.29
N LEU A 35 23.68 -8.31 -23.62
CA LEU A 35 23.68 -9.55 -24.40
C LEU A 35 25.00 -10.31 -24.28
N SER A 36 26.14 -9.61 -24.26
CA SER A 36 27.46 -10.22 -24.05
C SER A 36 27.51 -10.96 -22.71
N ASP A 37 27.08 -10.29 -21.64
CA ASP A 37 27.07 -10.90 -20.30
C ASP A 37 26.05 -12.06 -20.20
N LEU A 38 24.91 -11.99 -20.91
CA LEU A 38 23.94 -13.08 -21.00
C LEU A 38 24.50 -14.32 -21.70
N LEU A 39 25.31 -14.12 -22.74
CA LEU A 39 25.99 -15.21 -23.46
C LEU A 39 27.05 -15.89 -22.60
N ASP A 40 27.71 -15.13 -21.73
CA ASP A 40 28.71 -15.64 -20.79
C ASP A 40 28.09 -16.28 -19.52
N SER A 41 26.77 -16.19 -19.36
CA SER A 41 26.07 -16.77 -18.21
C SER A 41 25.94 -18.30 -18.30
N GLU A 42 25.97 -18.98 -17.15
CA GLU A 42 25.78 -20.45 -17.07
C GLU A 42 24.32 -20.89 -17.35
N VAL A 43 23.39 -19.92 -17.44
CA VAL A 43 21.96 -20.18 -17.63
C VAL A 43 21.67 -20.43 -19.10
N LYS A 44 21.09 -21.58 -19.41
CA LYS A 44 20.64 -21.90 -20.76
C LYS A 44 19.36 -21.14 -21.10
N TRP A 45 19.39 -20.35 -22.16
CA TRP A 45 18.23 -19.62 -22.69
C TRP A 45 18.05 -19.88 -24.19
N LYS A 46 16.85 -19.64 -24.71
CA LYS A 46 16.50 -19.82 -26.15
C LYS A 46 16.16 -18.51 -26.88
N TYR A 47 15.57 -17.57 -26.16
CA TYR A 47 15.15 -16.28 -26.68
C TYR A 47 15.57 -15.19 -25.72
N VAL A 48 15.97 -14.03 -26.25
CA VAL A 48 16.15 -12.80 -25.48
C VAL A 48 15.02 -11.85 -25.87
N ILE A 49 14.33 -11.34 -24.86
CA ILE A 49 13.29 -10.33 -25.04
C ILE A 49 13.90 -9.00 -24.59
N ASN A 50 14.07 -8.08 -25.52
CA ASN A 50 14.59 -6.74 -25.20
C ASN A 50 13.44 -5.88 -24.66
N LEU A 51 13.56 -5.44 -23.41
CA LEU A 51 12.59 -4.58 -22.74
C LEU A 51 13.25 -3.25 -22.36
N CYS A 52 12.47 -2.18 -22.36
CA CYS A 52 12.81 -0.89 -21.79
C CYS A 52 12.04 -0.68 -20.47
N GLY A 53 12.48 0.30 -19.68
CA GLY A 53 11.85 0.60 -18.38
C GLY A 53 10.42 1.15 -18.45
N GLN A 54 9.80 1.15 -19.62
CA GLN A 54 8.41 1.57 -19.86
C GLN A 54 7.53 0.43 -20.39
N ASP A 55 8.10 -0.74 -20.68
CA ASP A 55 7.35 -1.88 -21.20
C ASP A 55 6.65 -2.63 -20.07
N PHE A 56 5.39 -3.00 -20.28
CA PHE A 56 4.59 -3.76 -19.32
C PHE A 56 4.07 -5.06 -19.98
N PRO A 57 4.25 -6.23 -19.36
CA PRO A 57 3.79 -7.49 -19.93
C PRO A 57 2.25 -7.55 -19.95
N LEU A 58 1.68 -7.78 -21.14
CA LEU A 58 0.22 -7.95 -21.33
C LEU A 58 -0.21 -9.43 -21.34
N ARG A 59 0.74 -10.35 -21.23
CA ARG A 59 0.54 -11.80 -21.21
C ARG A 59 1.30 -12.39 -20.02
N THR A 60 0.80 -13.50 -19.50
CA THR A 60 1.50 -14.29 -18.48
C THR A 60 2.78 -14.91 -19.05
N ASN A 61 3.70 -15.32 -18.17
CA ASN A 61 4.91 -16.05 -18.60
C ASN A 61 4.57 -17.36 -19.34
N ALA A 62 3.49 -18.05 -18.96
CA ALA A 62 3.07 -19.28 -19.62
C ALA A 62 2.61 -19.04 -21.07
N GLU A 63 1.79 -18.00 -21.29
CA GLU A 63 1.36 -17.59 -22.62
C GLU A 63 2.55 -17.13 -23.47
N LEU A 64 3.44 -16.32 -22.89
CA LEU A 64 4.65 -15.85 -23.56
C LEU A 64 5.55 -17.01 -24.00
N VAL A 65 5.76 -18.01 -23.14
CA VAL A 65 6.53 -19.21 -23.49
C VAL A 65 5.84 -19.99 -24.61
N SER A 66 4.51 -20.14 -24.58
CA SER A 66 3.76 -20.77 -25.66
C SER A 66 4.02 -20.06 -26.99
N ASP A 67 3.83 -18.74 -27.05
CA ASP A 67 4.04 -17.94 -28.26
C ASP A 67 5.49 -18.05 -28.77
N LEU A 68 6.47 -17.97 -27.87
CA LEU A 68 7.89 -18.06 -28.23
C LEU A 68 8.27 -19.45 -28.75
N THR A 69 7.64 -20.53 -28.28
CA THR A 69 7.91 -21.87 -28.82
C THR A 69 7.44 -22.04 -30.26
N GLU A 70 6.40 -21.32 -30.69
CA GLU A 70 5.93 -21.31 -32.08
C GLU A 70 6.92 -20.65 -33.05
N LEU A 71 7.82 -19.81 -32.53
CA LEU A 71 8.85 -19.18 -33.35
C LEU A 71 9.87 -20.19 -33.88
N LYS A 72 10.05 -21.38 -33.29
CA LYS A 72 10.93 -22.46 -33.79
C LYS A 72 12.35 -21.98 -34.17
N GLY A 73 12.98 -21.19 -33.30
CA GLY A 73 14.30 -20.59 -33.50
C GLY A 73 14.33 -19.31 -34.35
N ARG A 74 13.19 -18.83 -34.85
CA ARG A 74 13.11 -17.57 -35.61
C ARG A 74 13.09 -16.35 -34.69
N ASN A 75 13.65 -15.25 -35.16
CA ASN A 75 13.64 -13.98 -34.45
C ASN A 75 12.44 -13.13 -34.87
N MET A 76 11.88 -12.38 -33.93
CA MET A 76 10.83 -11.40 -34.17
C MET A 76 11.39 -10.01 -33.88
N VAL A 77 11.34 -9.11 -34.87
CA VAL A 77 11.83 -7.73 -34.76
C VAL A 77 10.79 -6.81 -35.40
N GLU A 78 10.40 -5.76 -34.69
CA GLU A 78 9.50 -4.75 -35.23
C GLU A 78 10.16 -4.00 -36.40
N SER A 79 9.43 -3.83 -37.51
CA SER A 79 9.92 -3.09 -38.67
C SER A 79 8.80 -2.26 -39.31
N LYS A 80 9.17 -1.16 -39.99
CA LYS A 80 8.24 -0.34 -40.79
C LYS A 80 8.42 -0.65 -42.28
N TRP A 81 7.32 -0.86 -42.99
CA TRP A 81 7.32 -1.04 -44.44
C TRP A 81 7.35 0.32 -45.17
N PRO A 82 8.19 0.52 -46.21
CA PRO A 82 8.32 1.82 -46.90
C PRO A 82 7.13 2.23 -47.77
N GLY A 83 6.14 1.35 -48.02
CA GLY A 83 5.10 1.55 -49.04
C GLY A 83 3.71 2.03 -48.56
N GLY A 84 3.47 2.21 -47.26
CA GLY A 84 2.14 2.53 -46.74
C GLY A 84 1.81 4.03 -46.77
N LYS A 85 1.15 4.53 -47.82
CA LYS A 85 0.44 5.81 -47.77
C LYS A 85 -0.83 5.66 -46.93
N THR A 86 -0.72 5.94 -45.63
CA THR A 86 -1.74 6.43 -44.67
C THR A 86 -1.23 6.11 -43.26
N GLY A 87 -1.40 7.03 -42.32
CA GLY A 87 -0.93 6.92 -40.92
C GLY A 87 -1.64 5.85 -40.09
N ARG A 88 -1.66 4.60 -40.56
CA ARG A 88 -2.21 3.43 -39.87
C ARG A 88 -1.07 2.43 -39.65
N TRP A 89 -0.71 2.22 -38.38
CA TRP A 89 0.30 1.24 -37.97
C TRP A 89 -0.14 -0.14 -38.44
N SER A 90 0.63 -0.73 -39.37
CA SER A 90 0.44 -2.09 -39.84
C SER A 90 1.72 -2.85 -39.47
N VAL A 91 1.62 -3.80 -38.55
CA VAL A 91 2.75 -4.63 -38.11
C VAL A 91 2.89 -5.76 -39.13
N HIS A 92 4.01 -5.79 -39.86
CA HIS A 92 4.36 -6.88 -40.76
C HIS A 92 5.55 -7.64 -40.19
N TYR A 93 5.45 -8.97 -40.13
CA TYR A 93 6.48 -9.86 -39.62
C TYR A 93 7.37 -10.33 -40.78
N LEU A 94 8.65 -9.98 -40.76
CA LEU A 94 9.63 -10.51 -41.71
C LEU A 94 10.23 -11.81 -41.14
N LEU A 95 9.95 -12.95 -41.79
CA LEU A 95 10.57 -14.23 -41.48
C LEU A 95 11.85 -14.38 -42.30
N LYS A 96 13.02 -14.42 -41.64
CA LYS A 96 14.28 -14.80 -42.29
C LYS A 96 14.47 -16.31 -42.14
N SER A 97 14.36 -17.05 -43.25
CA SER A 97 14.86 -18.43 -43.37
C SER A 97 16.27 -18.39 -43.96
N ASN A 98 17.10 -19.40 -43.67
CA ASN A 98 18.53 -19.46 -44.03
C ASN A 98 18.82 -19.57 -45.54
N ASN A 99 17.83 -19.44 -46.42
CA ASN A 99 18.02 -19.24 -47.85
C ASN A 99 17.24 -17.99 -48.29
N SER A 100 17.88 -17.20 -49.15
CA SER A 100 17.67 -15.81 -49.57
C SER A 100 16.29 -15.38 -50.10
N GLU A 101 15.17 -15.94 -49.65
CA GLU A 101 13.83 -15.57 -50.11
C GLU A 101 12.91 -15.14 -48.96
N TYR A 102 12.33 -13.95 -49.10
CA TYR A 102 11.26 -13.43 -48.26
C TYR A 102 9.94 -14.07 -48.70
N TYR A 103 9.24 -14.74 -47.79
CA TYR A 103 7.89 -15.24 -48.05
C TYR A 103 6.87 -14.51 -47.16
N GLU A 104 5.80 -14.01 -47.77
CA GLU A 104 4.59 -13.57 -47.06
C GLU A 104 3.88 -14.78 -46.45
N SER A 105 3.52 -14.69 -45.17
CA SER A 105 2.58 -15.63 -44.55
C SER A 105 1.16 -15.07 -44.66
N PRO A 106 0.17 -15.82 -45.17
CA PRO A 106 -1.21 -15.40 -45.15
C PRO A 106 -1.78 -15.66 -43.76
N VAL A 107 -1.68 -14.67 -42.87
CA VAL A 107 -2.46 -14.68 -41.62
C VAL A 107 -3.61 -13.70 -41.75
N SER A 108 -4.81 -14.29 -41.80
CA SER A 108 -6.13 -13.67 -41.67
C SER A 108 -6.09 -12.38 -40.84
N THR A 109 -6.48 -11.28 -41.45
CA THR A 109 -6.82 -10.02 -40.79
C THR A 109 -8.00 -10.23 -39.84
N ARG A 110 -7.76 -10.72 -38.63
CA ARG A 110 -8.63 -10.42 -37.51
C ARG A 110 -8.30 -8.99 -37.11
N GLU A 111 -9.20 -8.07 -37.41
CA GLU A 111 -9.17 -6.72 -36.86
C GLU A 111 -8.90 -6.81 -35.35
N MET A 112 -7.78 -6.24 -34.91
CA MET A 112 -7.55 -5.94 -33.52
C MET A 112 -8.54 -4.82 -33.15
N LYS A 113 -9.77 -5.23 -32.83
CA LYS A 113 -10.70 -4.35 -32.11
C LYS A 113 -9.97 -3.93 -30.84
N SER A 114 -9.99 -2.63 -30.57
CA SER A 114 -9.57 -2.06 -29.29
C SER A 114 -10.03 -2.97 -28.16
N PRO A 115 -9.16 -3.39 -27.22
CA PRO A 115 -9.58 -4.24 -26.13
C PRO A 115 -10.69 -3.52 -25.36
N PRO A 116 -11.80 -4.20 -25.02
CA PRO A 116 -12.83 -3.61 -24.20
C PRO A 116 -12.22 -3.16 -22.86
N PRO A 117 -12.75 -2.10 -22.22
CA PRO A 117 -12.21 -1.57 -20.98
C PRO A 117 -12.62 -2.45 -19.78
N HIS A 118 -12.34 -3.75 -19.81
CA HIS A 118 -12.63 -4.67 -18.71
C HIS A 118 -11.69 -5.87 -18.78
N ASN A 119 -10.58 -5.81 -18.06
CA ASN A 119 -9.85 -7.02 -17.69
C ASN A 119 -9.74 -7.05 -16.16
N ILE A 120 -10.91 -7.15 -15.51
CA ILE A 120 -11.04 -7.47 -14.09
C ILE A 120 -10.26 -8.76 -13.81
N ASP A 121 -10.23 -9.70 -14.75
CA ASP A 121 -9.45 -10.95 -14.68
C ASP A 121 -7.93 -10.76 -14.71
N MET A 122 -7.38 -9.61 -15.14
CA MET A 122 -5.94 -9.36 -15.04
C MET A 122 -5.56 -8.83 -13.65
N PHE A 123 -6.45 -8.01 -13.07
CA PHE A 123 -6.33 -7.60 -11.66
C PHE A 123 -6.57 -8.80 -10.75
N VAL A 124 -7.64 -9.57 -10.99
CA VAL A 124 -8.11 -10.67 -10.14
C VAL A 124 -7.40 -12.01 -10.44
N GLY A 125 -7.02 -12.31 -11.68
CA GLY A 125 -6.62 -13.64 -12.13
C GLY A 125 -5.13 -13.97 -12.17
N SER A 126 -4.23 -12.98 -12.07
CA SER A 126 -2.78 -13.23 -11.98
C SER A 126 -2.27 -13.28 -10.53
N ALA A 127 -2.90 -12.54 -9.62
CA ALA A 127 -2.43 -12.36 -8.24
C ALA A 127 -3.28 -13.05 -7.16
N TYR A 128 -4.52 -13.47 -7.42
CA TYR A 128 -5.45 -13.88 -6.36
C TYR A 128 -5.95 -15.31 -6.54
N PHE A 129 -5.06 -16.28 -6.30
CA PHE A 129 -5.50 -17.67 -6.13
C PHE A 129 -6.20 -17.84 -4.77
N THR A 130 -7.52 -17.98 -4.88
CA THR A 130 -8.54 -18.35 -3.90
C THR A 130 -8.21 -19.61 -3.10
N LEU A 131 -7.33 -19.47 -2.11
CA LEU A 131 -7.11 -20.46 -1.05
C LEU A 131 -7.12 -19.75 0.31
N SER A 132 -8.11 -18.90 0.56
CA SER A 132 -8.43 -18.52 1.94
C SER A 132 -9.00 -19.76 2.62
N ARG A 133 -8.27 -20.32 3.58
CA ARG A 133 -8.78 -21.37 4.48
C ARG A 133 -10.11 -20.89 5.08
N GLU A 134 -11.02 -21.82 5.38
CA GLU A 134 -12.37 -21.51 5.89
C GLU A 134 -12.33 -20.50 7.06
N PHE A 135 -11.40 -20.67 8.01
CA PHE A 135 -11.22 -19.74 9.13
C PHE A 135 -10.93 -18.29 8.71
N VAL A 136 -10.21 -18.09 7.60
CA VAL A 136 -9.89 -16.76 7.07
C VAL A 136 -11.15 -16.13 6.46
N ARG A 137 -11.93 -16.93 5.72
CA ARG A 137 -13.18 -16.48 5.10
C ARG A 137 -14.23 -16.10 6.15
N ASP A 138 -14.26 -16.83 7.27
CA ASP A 138 -15.22 -16.61 8.35
C ASP A 138 -14.79 -15.52 9.34
N PHE A 139 -13.63 -14.90 9.11
CA PHE A 139 -13.13 -13.74 9.84
C PHE A 139 -12.82 -12.55 8.91
N PRO A 140 -13.84 -11.93 8.28
CA PRO A 140 -13.61 -10.81 7.39
C PRO A 140 -12.99 -9.60 8.11
N LEU A 141 -12.03 -8.96 7.46
CA LEU A 141 -11.41 -7.72 7.91
C LEU A 141 -11.93 -6.52 7.11
N ALA A 142 -11.96 -5.37 7.77
CA ALA A 142 -12.22 -4.07 7.18
C ALA A 142 -10.93 -3.25 7.12
N PHE A 143 -10.78 -2.41 6.10
CA PHE A 143 -9.66 -1.48 5.97
C PHE A 143 -10.16 -0.06 5.66
N SER A 144 -9.61 0.93 6.37
CA SER A 144 -9.80 2.37 6.10
C SER A 144 -8.51 2.94 5.51
N LEU A 145 -8.51 3.33 4.24
CA LEU A 145 -7.33 3.86 3.56
C LEU A 145 -7.46 5.37 3.37
N VAL A 146 -6.74 6.15 4.19
CA VAL A 146 -6.68 7.61 4.05
C VAL A 146 -5.46 8.00 3.21
N VAL A 147 -5.70 8.40 1.96
CA VAL A 147 -4.66 8.56 0.92
C VAL A 147 -4.75 9.94 0.25
N HIS A 148 -3.64 10.44 -0.31
CA HIS A 148 -3.65 11.74 -0.98
C HIS A 148 -2.71 11.88 -2.18
N GLN A 149 -1.81 10.92 -2.40
CA GLN A 149 -0.83 10.95 -3.48
C GLN A 149 -0.29 9.54 -3.74
N ASP A 150 0.45 9.40 -4.85
CA ASP A 150 1.13 8.18 -5.30
C ASP A 150 0.18 6.99 -5.55
N VAL A 151 -0.43 6.99 -6.72
CA VAL A 151 -1.36 5.94 -7.16
C VAL A 151 -0.72 4.55 -7.12
N ALA A 152 0.53 4.45 -7.58
CA ALA A 152 1.24 3.18 -7.66
C ALA A 152 1.45 2.56 -6.27
N LEU A 153 1.78 3.38 -5.27
CA LEU A 153 1.94 2.89 -3.91
C LEU A 153 0.60 2.45 -3.29
N VAL A 154 -0.48 3.19 -3.53
CA VAL A 154 -1.82 2.80 -3.07
C VAL A 154 -2.27 1.50 -3.72
N GLU A 155 -2.03 1.33 -5.03
CA GLU A 155 -2.33 0.10 -5.75
C GLU A 155 -1.56 -1.10 -5.18
N ARG A 156 -0.24 -0.94 -4.96
CA ARG A 156 0.62 -1.98 -4.38
C ARG A 156 0.19 -2.36 -2.96
N LEU A 157 -0.12 -1.37 -2.13
CA LEU A 157 -0.66 -1.60 -0.79
C LEU A 157 -1.96 -2.39 -0.87
N LEU A 158 -2.93 -1.93 -1.68
CA LEU A 158 -4.22 -2.59 -1.84
C LEU A 158 -4.04 -4.03 -2.32
N ARG A 159 -3.16 -4.26 -3.29
CA ARG A 159 -2.82 -5.59 -3.79
C ARG A 159 -2.27 -6.51 -2.70
N ALA A 160 -1.39 -6.00 -1.85
CA ALA A 160 -0.78 -6.79 -0.79
C ALA A 160 -1.77 -7.18 0.34
N ILE A 161 -2.85 -6.42 0.54
CA ILE A 161 -3.84 -6.66 1.59
C ILE A 161 -5.18 -7.22 1.07
N TYR A 162 -5.40 -7.25 -0.25
CA TYR A 162 -6.70 -7.57 -0.82
C TYR A 162 -7.08 -9.03 -0.65
N MET A 163 -8.32 -9.24 -0.19
CA MET A 163 -9.01 -10.52 -0.15
C MET A 163 -10.48 -10.31 -0.51
N PRO A 164 -11.11 -11.24 -1.24
CA PRO A 164 -12.48 -11.09 -1.72
C PRO A 164 -13.55 -11.11 -0.61
N HIS A 165 -13.23 -11.66 0.57
CA HIS A 165 -14.15 -11.69 1.71
C HIS A 165 -14.01 -10.47 2.63
N ASN A 166 -12.92 -9.69 2.53
CA ASN A 166 -12.69 -8.48 3.31
C ASN A 166 -13.45 -7.28 2.70
N ILE A 167 -13.32 -6.09 3.29
CA ILE A 167 -13.88 -4.86 2.73
C ILE A 167 -12.94 -3.66 2.91
N TYR A 168 -12.91 -2.77 1.91
CA TYR A 168 -11.94 -1.67 1.84
C TYR A 168 -12.65 -0.35 1.54
N CYS A 169 -12.50 0.62 2.44
CA CYS A 169 -12.92 1.99 2.22
C CYS A 169 -11.71 2.85 1.87
N ILE A 170 -11.78 3.59 0.76
CA ILE A 170 -10.77 4.57 0.36
C ILE A 170 -11.32 5.97 0.61
N HIS A 171 -10.63 6.72 1.46
CA HIS A 171 -10.83 8.14 1.63
C HIS A 171 -9.65 8.89 0.99
N TYR A 172 -9.83 9.41 -0.22
CA TYR A 172 -8.85 10.32 -0.80
C TYR A 172 -9.03 11.77 -0.30
N ASP A 173 -7.95 12.52 -0.15
CA ASP A 173 -8.02 13.95 0.20
C ASP A 173 -8.63 14.76 -0.95
N LEU A 174 -9.58 15.64 -0.66
CA LEU A 174 -10.19 16.56 -1.62
C LEU A 174 -9.19 17.59 -2.21
N LYS A 175 -7.98 17.67 -1.67
CA LYS A 175 -6.87 18.47 -2.21
C LYS A 175 -5.98 17.72 -3.20
N SER A 176 -6.18 16.41 -3.38
CA SER A 176 -5.40 15.62 -4.33
C SER A 176 -5.61 16.06 -5.78
N SER A 177 -4.65 15.75 -6.65
CA SER A 177 -4.79 16.04 -8.09
C SER A 177 -5.94 15.27 -8.73
N ASP A 178 -6.50 15.82 -9.80
CA ASP A 178 -7.60 15.17 -10.55
C ASP A 178 -7.21 13.79 -11.09
N ASP A 179 -5.94 13.61 -11.49
CA ASP A 179 -5.39 12.31 -11.92
C ASP A 179 -5.42 11.29 -10.77
N PHE A 180 -5.00 11.70 -9.57
CA PHE A 180 -5.03 10.83 -8.39
C PHE A 180 -6.47 10.45 -8.03
N ILE A 181 -7.38 11.42 -8.01
CA ILE A 181 -8.81 11.20 -7.71
C ILE A 181 -9.42 10.25 -8.75
N SER A 182 -9.13 10.46 -10.03
CA SER A 182 -9.63 9.62 -11.12
C SER A 182 -9.12 8.19 -11.01
N ALA A 183 -7.84 8.01 -10.63
CA ALA A 183 -7.26 6.69 -10.39
C ALA A 183 -7.91 5.99 -9.19
N MET A 184 -8.12 6.67 -8.05
CA MET A 184 -8.78 6.08 -6.88
C MET A 184 -10.21 5.62 -7.19
N LYS A 185 -10.97 6.44 -7.92
CA LYS A 185 -12.31 6.06 -8.41
C LYS A 185 -12.24 4.88 -9.38
N GLY A 186 -11.22 4.83 -10.23
CA GLY A 186 -10.94 3.71 -11.12
C GLY A 186 -10.70 2.41 -10.36
N LEU A 187 -9.83 2.42 -9.35
CA LEU A 187 -9.55 1.27 -8.49
C LEU A 187 -10.82 0.76 -7.81
N ALA A 188 -11.58 1.64 -7.16
CA ALA A 188 -12.83 1.27 -6.48
C ALA A 188 -13.90 0.72 -7.44
N ARG A 189 -13.94 1.18 -8.69
CA ARG A 189 -14.86 0.64 -9.70
C ARG A 189 -14.43 -0.74 -10.21
N CYS A 190 -13.12 -1.01 -10.30
CA CYS A 190 -12.58 -2.21 -10.90
C CYS A 190 -12.42 -3.38 -9.92
N ILE A 191 -12.24 -3.08 -8.63
CA ILE A 191 -11.97 -4.08 -7.60
C ILE A 191 -13.24 -4.26 -6.77
N PRO A 192 -13.83 -5.48 -6.73
CA PRO A 192 -14.96 -5.78 -5.86
C PRO A 192 -14.64 -5.42 -4.40
N ASN A 193 -15.67 -5.20 -3.57
CA ASN A 193 -15.52 -4.93 -2.13
C ASN A 193 -14.55 -3.79 -1.75
N VAL A 194 -14.18 -2.93 -2.71
CA VAL A 194 -13.47 -1.66 -2.53
C VAL A 194 -14.42 -0.53 -2.89
N PHE A 195 -14.54 0.50 -2.05
CA PHE A 195 -15.40 1.64 -2.34
C PHE A 195 -14.75 2.96 -1.88
N ILE A 196 -15.22 4.08 -2.44
CA ILE A 196 -14.84 5.42 -2.00
C ILE A 196 -15.77 5.86 -0.87
N ALA A 197 -15.21 6.44 0.19
CA ALA A 197 -15.97 6.99 1.30
C ALA A 197 -17.08 7.96 0.80
N SER A 198 -18.28 7.84 1.37
CA SER A 198 -19.44 8.65 1.03
C SER A 198 -19.25 10.14 1.38
N LYS A 199 -18.41 10.41 2.38
CA LYS A 199 -17.99 11.75 2.81
C LYS A 199 -16.48 11.88 2.77
N LEU A 200 -16.01 12.90 2.07
CA LEU A 200 -14.59 13.19 1.88
C LEU A 200 -14.21 14.51 2.55
N GLU A 201 -13.03 14.56 3.13
CA GLU A 201 -12.49 15.70 3.85
C GLU A 201 -11.33 16.34 3.07
N ARG A 202 -11.19 17.66 3.24
CA ARG A 202 -9.93 18.37 2.96
C ARG A 202 -9.00 18.19 4.16
N VAL A 203 -8.13 17.18 4.11
CA VAL A 203 -7.36 16.74 5.29
C VAL A 203 -6.28 17.77 5.64
N GLN A 204 -6.27 18.24 6.88
CA GLN A 204 -5.32 19.23 7.39
C GLN A 204 -4.38 18.55 8.38
N TYR A 205 -3.08 18.86 8.28
CA TYR A 205 -2.08 18.27 9.16
C TYR A 205 -2.36 18.70 10.60
N ALA A 206 -2.35 17.76 11.55
CA ALA A 206 -2.72 17.95 12.95
C ALA A 206 -4.14 18.51 13.19
N GLY A 207 -4.97 18.65 12.15
CA GLY A 207 -6.35 19.10 12.26
C GLY A 207 -7.35 17.96 12.41
N ILE A 208 -8.55 18.28 12.88
CA ILE A 208 -9.65 17.32 13.09
C ILE A 208 -10.06 16.57 11.82
N SER A 209 -9.84 17.14 10.63
CA SER A 209 -10.20 16.51 9.37
C SER A 209 -9.43 15.20 9.13
N ARG A 210 -8.22 15.02 9.71
CA ARG A 210 -7.53 13.72 9.68
C ARG A 210 -8.32 12.65 10.43
N LEU A 211 -8.82 12.95 11.61
CA LEU A 211 -9.66 12.03 12.40
C LEU A 211 -11.00 11.77 11.69
N LYS A 212 -11.62 12.81 11.13
CA LYS A 212 -12.88 12.68 10.37
C LYS A 212 -12.76 11.79 9.15
N ALA A 213 -11.64 11.83 8.44
CA ALA A 213 -11.41 10.97 7.28
C ALA A 213 -11.56 9.48 7.63
N ASP A 214 -11.00 9.06 8.77
CA ASP A 214 -11.20 7.69 9.29
C ASP A 214 -12.66 7.48 9.73
N LEU A 215 -13.24 8.40 10.50
CA LEU A 215 -14.64 8.26 10.97
C LEU A 215 -15.65 8.14 9.82
N ASN A 216 -15.43 8.84 8.71
CA ASN A 216 -16.27 8.74 7.52
C ASN A 216 -16.19 7.33 6.92
N CYS A 217 -14.98 6.78 6.74
CA CYS A 217 -14.82 5.39 6.30
C CYS A 217 -15.41 4.39 7.29
N LEU A 218 -15.19 4.57 8.59
CA LEU A 218 -15.74 3.69 9.63
C LEU A 218 -17.28 3.67 9.60
N SER A 219 -17.92 4.81 9.35
CA SER A 219 -19.37 4.90 9.18
C SER A 219 -19.85 4.04 8.01
N ASP A 220 -19.27 4.23 6.82
CA ASP A 220 -19.68 3.47 5.63
C ASP A 220 -19.38 1.96 5.78
N LEU A 221 -18.29 1.62 6.46
CA LEU A 221 -17.94 0.22 6.77
C LEU A 221 -18.97 -0.44 7.70
N LEU A 222 -19.58 0.29 8.65
CA LEU A 222 -20.64 -0.27 9.50
C LEU A 222 -21.90 -0.63 8.70
N ASP A 223 -22.20 0.16 7.66
CA ASP A 223 -23.37 0.01 6.79
C ASP A 223 -23.21 -1.09 5.72
N SER A 224 -21.98 -1.58 5.53
CA SER A 224 -21.70 -2.68 4.60
C SER A 224 -22.39 -4.00 4.96
N GLU A 225 -22.72 -4.77 3.92
CA GLU A 225 -23.24 -6.14 4.05
C GLU A 225 -22.21 -7.10 4.67
N VAL A 226 -20.92 -6.90 4.41
CA VAL A 226 -19.81 -7.69 4.97
C VAL A 226 -19.77 -7.50 6.49
N LYS A 227 -19.98 -8.60 7.24
CA LYS A 227 -19.94 -8.62 8.71
C LYS A 227 -18.51 -8.81 9.22
N TRP A 228 -17.67 -7.82 8.94
CA TRP A 228 -16.27 -7.79 9.35
C TRP A 228 -16.10 -7.80 10.88
N LYS A 229 -14.93 -8.25 11.35
CA LYS A 229 -14.63 -8.42 12.78
C LYS A 229 -13.76 -7.30 13.34
N TYR A 230 -12.75 -6.90 12.57
CA TYR A 230 -11.85 -5.81 12.91
C TYR A 230 -11.65 -4.88 11.73
N VAL A 231 -11.45 -3.60 12.03
CA VAL A 231 -11.00 -2.61 11.08
C VAL A 231 -9.57 -2.18 11.38
N ILE A 232 -8.76 -2.02 10.35
CA ILE A 232 -7.40 -1.49 10.42
C ILE A 232 -7.33 -0.23 9.55
N ASN A 233 -6.92 0.90 10.11
CA ASN A 233 -6.66 2.07 9.27
C ASN A 233 -5.24 2.07 8.72
N LEU A 234 -5.10 2.58 7.51
CA LEU A 234 -3.87 2.66 6.74
C LEU A 234 -3.79 4.03 6.07
N CYS A 235 -2.57 4.50 5.86
CA CYS A 235 -2.26 5.62 4.99
C CYS A 235 -1.48 5.15 3.76
N GLY A 236 -1.34 6.03 2.77
CA GLY A 236 -0.70 5.68 1.50
C GLY A 236 0.78 5.30 1.56
N GLN A 237 1.46 5.41 2.70
CA GLN A 237 2.87 4.99 2.89
C GLN A 237 3.02 3.85 3.89
N ASP A 238 1.92 3.18 4.22
CA ASP A 238 1.96 1.95 5.01
C ASP A 238 2.19 0.74 4.11
N PHE A 239 2.81 -0.30 4.68
CA PHE A 239 2.94 -1.61 4.00
C PHE A 239 2.75 -2.77 4.98
N PRO A 240 2.08 -3.86 4.59
CA PRO A 240 1.92 -5.02 5.45
C PRO A 240 3.26 -5.71 5.74
N LEU A 241 3.36 -6.30 6.93
CA LEU A 241 4.45 -7.17 7.38
C LEU A 241 3.98 -8.61 7.62
N ARG A 242 2.67 -8.82 7.54
CA ARG A 242 1.97 -10.09 7.75
C ARG A 242 1.03 -10.36 6.61
N THR A 243 0.88 -11.63 6.26
CA THR A 243 -0.16 -12.12 5.35
C THR A 243 -1.54 -11.96 6.00
N ASN A 244 -2.60 -11.98 5.19
CA ASN A 244 -3.97 -11.93 5.73
C ASN A 244 -4.27 -13.09 6.70
N ALA A 245 -3.70 -14.28 6.47
CA ALA A 245 -3.87 -15.42 7.37
C ALA A 245 -3.16 -15.22 8.72
N GLU A 246 -1.93 -14.68 8.72
CA GLU A 246 -1.22 -14.30 9.95
C GLU A 246 -2.00 -13.18 10.70
N LEU A 247 -2.51 -12.18 9.97
CA LEU A 247 -3.36 -11.12 10.54
C LEU A 247 -4.61 -11.70 11.21
N VAL A 248 -5.38 -12.53 10.50
CA VAL A 248 -6.59 -13.15 11.06
C VAL A 248 -6.28 -13.99 12.31
N SER A 249 -5.18 -14.75 12.28
CA SER A 249 -4.73 -15.53 13.45
C SER A 249 -4.49 -14.62 14.65
N ASP A 250 -3.67 -13.59 14.49
CA ASP A 250 -3.35 -12.64 15.57
C ASP A 250 -4.59 -11.89 16.09
N LEU A 251 -5.48 -11.46 15.19
CA LEU A 251 -6.68 -10.71 15.56
C LEU A 251 -7.74 -11.58 16.24
N THR A 252 -7.75 -12.88 15.95
CA THR A 252 -8.59 -13.84 16.69
C THR A 252 -8.17 -13.92 18.16
N GLU A 253 -6.87 -13.84 18.45
CA GLU A 253 -6.33 -13.86 19.82
C GLU A 253 -6.67 -12.60 20.64
N LEU A 254 -7.06 -11.50 19.99
CA LEU A 254 -7.51 -10.30 20.68
C LEU A 254 -8.83 -10.52 21.43
N LYS A 255 -9.65 -11.50 21.03
CA LYS A 255 -10.92 -11.87 21.71
C LYS A 255 -11.85 -10.67 21.95
N GLY A 256 -11.98 -9.80 20.95
CA GLY A 256 -12.82 -8.60 20.97
C GLY A 256 -12.13 -7.33 21.51
N ARG A 257 -10.90 -7.44 22.02
CA ARG A 257 -10.11 -6.28 22.48
C ARG A 257 -9.57 -5.46 21.32
N ASN A 258 -9.41 -4.17 21.55
CA ASN A 258 -8.78 -3.26 20.59
C ASN A 258 -7.25 -3.27 20.71
N MET A 259 -6.55 -2.90 19.64
CA MET A 259 -5.11 -2.65 19.65
C MET A 259 -4.84 -1.22 19.18
N VAL A 260 -4.44 -0.36 20.11
CA VAL A 260 -4.13 1.05 19.89
C VAL A 260 -3.02 1.45 20.86
N GLU A 261 -2.06 2.26 20.42
CA GLU A 261 -1.11 2.90 21.35
C GLU A 261 -1.89 3.77 22.35
N SER A 262 -1.62 3.61 23.65
CA SER A 262 -2.34 4.35 24.69
C SER A 262 -1.47 4.46 25.93
N LYS A 263 -0.96 5.67 26.15
CA LYS A 263 -0.03 6.08 27.21
C LYS A 263 -0.58 7.28 27.98
N TRP A 264 -0.04 7.51 29.16
CA TRP A 264 -0.27 8.75 29.88
C TRP A 264 0.22 9.95 29.05
N PRO A 265 -0.49 11.11 29.09
CA PRO A 265 -0.17 12.30 28.31
C PRO A 265 1.28 12.79 28.37
N GLY A 266 1.94 12.61 29.52
CA GLY A 266 3.26 13.19 29.78
C GLY A 266 3.28 14.69 29.43
N GLY A 267 4.28 15.11 28.65
CA GLY A 267 4.42 16.49 28.18
C GLY A 267 3.48 16.93 27.05
N LYS A 268 2.50 16.12 26.63
CA LYS A 268 1.62 16.44 25.48
C LYS A 268 0.32 17.17 25.84
N THR A 269 0.08 17.47 27.12
CA THR A 269 -1.17 18.10 27.61
C THR A 269 -1.50 19.44 26.94
N GLY A 270 -0.48 20.18 26.50
CA GLY A 270 -0.64 21.43 25.75
C GLY A 270 -1.51 21.31 24.49
N ARG A 271 -1.61 20.11 23.91
CA ARG A 271 -2.37 19.85 22.67
C ARG A 271 -3.89 19.98 22.84
N TRP A 272 -4.41 19.93 24.06
CA TRP A 272 -5.86 20.05 24.33
C TRP A 272 -6.19 20.93 25.53
N SER A 273 -5.21 21.60 26.14
CA SER A 273 -5.45 22.56 27.22
C SER A 273 -5.99 23.91 26.71
N VAL A 274 -5.78 24.22 25.42
CA VAL A 274 -6.18 25.48 24.77
C VAL A 274 -6.87 25.21 23.45
N HIS A 275 -7.66 26.18 22.98
CA HIS A 275 -8.31 26.10 21.68
C HIS A 275 -7.29 26.30 20.55
N TYR A 276 -7.48 25.61 19.43
CA TYR A 276 -6.68 25.73 18.21
C TYR A 276 -7.58 26.10 17.02
N LEU A 277 -7.12 27.05 16.20
CA LEU A 277 -7.87 27.55 15.04
C LEU A 277 -7.16 27.22 13.71
N LEU A 278 -7.97 27.00 12.68
CA LEU A 278 -7.53 26.58 11.34
C LEU A 278 -7.67 27.67 10.26
N LYS A 279 -8.12 28.89 10.57
CA LYS A 279 -8.36 29.95 9.57
C LYS A 279 -7.31 31.06 9.62
N SER A 280 -6.74 31.39 8.45
CA SER A 280 -5.89 32.56 8.21
C SER A 280 -6.71 33.69 7.59
N ASN A 281 -6.25 34.93 7.71
CA ASN A 281 -6.86 36.08 7.03
C ASN A 281 -6.53 36.12 5.52
N ASN A 282 -5.49 35.40 5.07
CA ASN A 282 -4.97 35.45 3.68
C ASN A 282 -5.04 34.09 2.95
N SER A 283 -5.45 33.03 3.62
CA SER A 283 -5.76 31.72 3.03
C SER A 283 -6.99 31.17 3.75
N GLU A 284 -7.90 30.50 3.03
CA GLU A 284 -9.15 30.01 3.64
C GLU A 284 -8.87 29.03 4.81
N TYR A 285 -7.70 28.36 4.80
CA TYR A 285 -7.24 27.45 5.85
C TYR A 285 -5.72 27.53 6.07
N TYR A 286 -5.26 27.27 7.29
CA TYR A 286 -3.86 26.98 7.63
C TYR A 286 -3.49 25.54 7.21
N GLU A 287 -2.20 25.31 6.97
CA GLU A 287 -1.67 23.95 6.81
C GLU A 287 -1.75 23.14 8.11
N SER A 288 -1.65 23.81 9.28
CA SER A 288 -1.80 23.22 10.61
C SER A 288 -2.56 24.14 11.59
N PRO A 289 -3.20 23.59 12.64
CA PRO A 289 -3.87 24.40 13.65
C PRO A 289 -2.90 25.29 14.44
N VAL A 290 -3.31 26.53 14.70
CA VAL A 290 -2.55 27.50 15.50
C VAL A 290 -3.16 27.62 16.89
N SER A 291 -2.32 27.53 17.92
CA SER A 291 -2.73 27.69 19.31
C SER A 291 -3.31 29.08 19.55
N THR A 292 -4.44 29.14 20.21
CA THR A 292 -4.97 30.39 20.79
C THR A 292 -4.43 30.58 22.21
N ARG A 293 -4.87 31.65 22.88
CA ARG A 293 -4.65 31.87 24.33
C ARG A 293 -5.86 31.46 25.18
N GLU A 294 -6.92 30.94 24.56
CA GLU A 294 -8.15 30.59 25.24
C GLU A 294 -8.06 29.16 25.79
N MET A 295 -8.32 29.01 27.09
CA MET A 295 -8.30 27.71 27.77
C MET A 295 -9.53 26.88 27.41
N LYS A 296 -9.34 25.59 27.16
CA LYS A 296 -10.46 24.65 26.95
C LYS A 296 -11.06 24.19 28.27
N SER A 297 -12.35 23.89 28.27
CA SER A 297 -12.98 23.13 29.34
C SER A 297 -12.38 21.71 29.43
N PRO A 298 -12.46 21.05 30.59
CA PRO A 298 -12.11 19.63 30.71
C PRO A 298 -12.90 18.76 29.72
N PRO A 299 -12.37 17.58 29.33
CA PRO A 299 -13.12 16.62 28.52
C PRO A 299 -14.49 16.31 29.15
N PRO A 300 -15.55 16.13 28.32
CA PRO A 300 -16.88 15.80 28.82
C PRO A 300 -16.87 14.41 29.50
N HIS A 301 -17.93 14.11 30.27
CA HIS A 301 -18.15 12.80 30.90
C HIS A 301 -17.03 12.35 31.84
N ASN A 302 -16.24 13.30 32.38
CA ASN A 302 -15.09 13.02 33.24
C ASN A 302 -14.08 12.04 32.60
N ILE A 303 -13.92 12.16 31.27
CA ILE A 303 -12.98 11.35 30.50
C ILE A 303 -11.55 11.72 30.89
N GLU A 304 -10.77 10.69 31.19
CA GLU A 304 -9.34 10.82 31.47
C GLU A 304 -8.55 10.66 30.18
N MET A 305 -7.65 11.60 29.91
CA MET A 305 -6.97 11.70 28.62
C MET A 305 -5.78 10.76 28.53
N PHE A 306 -5.66 10.08 27.40
CA PHE A 306 -4.50 9.29 27.00
C PHE A 306 -4.01 9.72 25.62
N VAL A 307 -2.75 9.42 25.31
CA VAL A 307 -2.12 9.73 24.02
C VAL A 307 -1.60 8.47 23.35
N GLY A 308 -1.58 8.49 22.03
CA GLY A 308 -1.10 7.41 21.21
C GLY A 308 -0.76 7.89 19.80
N SER A 309 -1.14 7.08 18.82
CA SER A 309 -0.95 7.38 17.39
C SER A 309 -2.29 7.50 16.68
N ALA A 310 -2.26 8.00 15.44
CA ALA A 310 -3.41 8.00 14.55
C ALA A 310 -3.81 6.60 14.07
N TYR A 311 -2.98 5.58 14.28
CA TYR A 311 -3.18 4.23 13.77
C TYR A 311 -3.85 3.33 14.79
N PHE A 312 -4.80 2.52 14.34
CA PHE A 312 -5.59 1.65 15.19
C PHE A 312 -5.93 0.31 14.53
N THR A 313 -6.25 -0.65 15.38
CA THR A 313 -7.00 -1.85 15.02
C THR A 313 -8.14 -2.03 16.01
N LEU A 314 -9.37 -1.86 15.51
CA LEU A 314 -10.57 -1.73 16.35
C LEU A 314 -11.55 -2.86 16.03
N SER A 315 -12.20 -3.40 17.06
CA SER A 315 -13.29 -4.35 16.88
C SER A 315 -14.52 -3.65 16.29
N ARG A 316 -15.35 -4.40 15.55
CA ARG A 316 -16.58 -3.86 14.97
C ARG A 316 -17.53 -3.30 16.03
N GLU A 317 -17.59 -3.96 17.18
CA GLU A 317 -18.41 -3.55 18.32
C GLU A 317 -17.95 -2.20 18.90
N PHE A 318 -16.63 -1.97 18.98
CA PHE A 318 -16.09 -0.69 19.42
C PHE A 318 -16.39 0.43 18.42
N VAL A 319 -16.25 0.16 17.11
CA VAL A 319 -16.59 1.14 16.06
C VAL A 319 -18.09 1.48 16.10
N PHE A 320 -18.95 0.49 16.30
CA PHE A 320 -20.38 0.70 16.48
C PHE A 320 -20.68 1.57 17.72
N PHE A 321 -20.00 1.33 18.84
CA PHE A 321 -20.08 2.18 20.03
C PHE A 321 -19.67 3.62 19.73
N VAL A 322 -18.53 3.84 19.06
CA VAL A 322 -18.06 5.18 18.70
C VAL A 322 -19.07 5.93 17.83
N HIS A 323 -19.76 5.23 16.94
CA HIS A 323 -20.76 5.82 16.05
C HIS A 323 -22.08 6.19 16.77
N GLN A 324 -22.54 5.37 17.72
CA GLN A 324 -23.85 5.53 18.36
C GLN A 324 -23.81 6.28 19.71
N SER A 325 -22.67 6.26 20.40
CA SER A 325 -22.56 6.74 21.77
C SER A 325 -22.58 8.26 21.87
N LEU A 326 -23.43 8.80 22.74
CA LEU A 326 -23.41 10.22 23.11
C LEU A 326 -22.05 10.63 23.70
N LEU A 327 -21.42 9.75 24.49
CA LEU A 327 -20.11 9.99 25.07
C LEU A 327 -19.04 10.21 23.98
N ALA A 328 -19.00 9.31 23.00
CA ALA A 328 -18.03 9.40 21.90
C ALA A 328 -18.29 10.63 21.01
N ARG A 329 -19.56 10.94 20.75
CA ARG A 329 -19.98 12.11 19.97
C ARG A 329 -19.61 13.42 20.67
N ASP A 330 -19.88 13.55 21.96
CA ASP A 330 -19.55 14.74 22.75
C ASP A 330 -18.04 14.91 22.87
N PHE A 331 -17.29 13.81 23.05
CA PHE A 331 -15.83 13.85 23.07
C PHE A 331 -15.25 14.27 21.72
N LEU A 332 -15.79 13.75 20.60
CA LEU A 332 -15.39 14.17 19.25
C LEU A 332 -15.66 15.66 19.02
N ALA A 333 -16.82 16.15 19.46
CA ALA A 333 -17.17 17.56 19.36
C ALA A 333 -16.20 18.43 20.18
N TRP A 334 -15.86 17.99 21.39
CA TRP A 334 -14.87 18.65 22.24
C TRP A 334 -13.45 18.64 21.65
N SER A 335 -13.05 17.57 20.95
CA SER A 335 -11.73 17.44 20.31
C SER A 335 -11.56 18.26 19.03
N LYS A 336 -12.62 18.89 18.51
CA LYS A 336 -12.65 19.54 17.18
C LYS A 336 -11.59 20.63 16.99
N ASP A 337 -11.27 21.36 18.05
CA ASP A 337 -10.33 22.48 18.09
C ASP A 337 -9.16 22.19 19.04
N THR A 338 -8.72 20.93 19.06
CA THR A 338 -7.45 20.50 19.67
C THR A 338 -6.37 20.30 18.60
N TYR A 339 -5.13 20.14 19.02
CA TYR A 339 -4.00 19.83 18.14
C TYR A 339 -3.76 18.32 18.06
N SER A 340 -3.73 17.76 16.85
CA SER A 340 -3.60 16.33 16.57
C SER A 340 -4.61 15.46 17.35
N PRO A 341 -5.94 15.67 17.17
CA PRO A 341 -6.97 14.86 17.83
C PRO A 341 -6.89 13.38 17.52
N ASP A 342 -6.38 13.02 16.35
CA ASP A 342 -6.09 11.64 15.95
C ASP A 342 -5.09 10.93 16.88
N GLU A 343 -4.18 11.65 17.54
CA GLU A 343 -3.20 11.10 18.49
C GLU A 343 -3.69 11.02 19.95
N HIS A 344 -4.95 11.38 20.23
CA HIS A 344 -5.51 11.20 21.58
C HIS A 344 -6.93 10.65 21.60
N PHE A 345 -7.73 10.84 20.53
CA PHE A 345 -9.12 10.38 20.50
C PHE A 345 -9.25 8.87 20.69
N TRP A 346 -8.53 8.09 19.87
CA TRP A 346 -8.55 6.63 19.94
C TRP A 346 -7.93 6.11 21.23
N ALA A 347 -6.74 6.61 21.57
CA ALA A 347 -5.98 6.24 22.76
C ALA A 347 -6.79 6.46 24.04
N THR A 348 -7.60 7.51 24.08
CA THR A 348 -8.47 7.87 25.21
C THR A 348 -9.72 7.00 25.24
N LEU A 349 -10.45 6.88 24.12
CA LEU A 349 -11.74 6.17 24.13
C LEU A 349 -11.60 4.69 24.49
N ILE A 350 -10.52 4.01 24.09
CA ILE A 350 -10.32 2.60 24.46
C ILE A 350 -10.09 2.40 25.98
N ARG A 351 -9.75 3.46 26.73
CA ARG A 351 -9.53 3.44 28.19
C ARG A 351 -10.75 3.94 28.98
N VAL A 352 -11.88 4.20 28.32
CA VAL A 352 -13.11 4.60 28.99
C VAL A 352 -13.79 3.35 29.57
N PRO A 353 -14.15 3.32 30.87
CA PRO A 353 -14.80 2.17 31.48
C PRO A 353 -16.10 1.78 30.79
N GLY A 354 -16.25 0.48 30.51
CA GLY A 354 -17.47 -0.11 29.95
C GLY A 354 -17.57 -0.05 28.41
N VAL A 355 -16.56 0.45 27.70
CA VAL A 355 -16.58 0.42 26.22
C VAL A 355 -16.27 -0.98 25.68
N PRO A 356 -16.76 -1.36 24.49
CA PRO A 356 -16.44 -2.66 23.90
C PRO A 356 -14.94 -2.84 23.66
N GLY A 357 -14.36 -3.92 24.19
CA GLY A 357 -12.93 -4.19 24.08
C GLY A 357 -12.06 -3.19 24.86
N GLU A 358 -12.60 -2.67 25.97
CA GLU A 358 -11.90 -1.79 26.92
C GLU A 358 -10.50 -2.32 27.25
N VAL A 359 -9.54 -1.38 27.31
CA VAL A 359 -8.27 -1.57 27.98
C VAL A 359 -8.34 -0.80 29.30
N PRO A 360 -8.40 -1.46 30.46
CA PRO A 360 -8.53 -0.77 31.75
C PRO A 360 -7.46 0.31 31.95
N ARG A 361 -7.80 1.39 32.66
CA ARG A 361 -6.84 2.48 32.96
C ARG A 361 -5.68 2.02 33.84
N SER A 362 -5.91 0.98 34.65
CA SER A 362 -4.90 0.34 35.49
C SER A 362 -3.91 -0.52 34.71
N ASP A 363 -4.25 -0.92 33.48
CA ASP A 363 -3.37 -1.74 32.67
C ASP A 363 -2.15 -0.94 32.22
N PRO A 364 -0.98 -1.58 32.03
CA PRO A 364 0.21 -0.93 31.54
C PRO A 364 -0.02 -0.10 30.27
N GLU A 365 0.83 0.90 30.09
CA GLU A 365 0.85 1.67 28.85
C GLU A 365 1.11 0.77 27.65
N ILE A 366 0.35 0.98 26.58
CA ILE A 366 0.59 0.31 25.31
C ILE A 366 1.49 1.24 24.50
N SER A 367 2.79 0.91 24.45
CA SER A 367 3.77 1.68 23.70
C SER A 367 3.79 1.35 22.21
N GLU A 368 4.58 2.10 21.44
CA GLU A 368 4.82 1.88 20.01
C GLU A 368 5.47 0.51 19.72
N LEU A 369 6.19 -0.06 20.70
CA LEU A 369 6.79 -1.39 20.58
C LEU A 369 5.85 -2.51 21.05
N ILE A 370 4.88 -2.17 21.92
CA ILE A 370 3.88 -3.12 22.43
C ILE A 370 2.69 -3.22 21.47
N SER A 371 2.24 -2.09 20.92
CA SER A 371 1.17 -2.06 19.93
C SER A 371 1.61 -2.75 18.64
N LYS A 372 0.93 -3.83 18.26
CA LYS A 372 1.23 -4.54 17.00
C LYS A 372 0.74 -3.80 15.75
N THR A 373 -0.10 -2.77 15.90
CA THR A 373 -0.78 -2.10 14.77
C THR A 373 0.18 -1.50 13.76
N ARG A 374 1.18 -0.73 14.23
CA ARG A 374 2.12 -0.06 13.33
C ARG A 374 3.52 -0.02 13.91
N LEU A 375 4.48 -0.53 13.14
CA LEU A 375 5.89 -0.34 13.40
C LEU A 375 6.32 1.00 12.81
N VAL A 376 6.77 1.91 13.66
CA VAL A 376 7.29 3.23 13.28
C VAL A 376 8.65 3.42 13.94
N LYS A 377 9.62 3.91 13.16
CA LYS A 377 10.95 4.26 13.67
C LYS A 377 11.10 5.78 13.69
N TRP A 378 11.10 6.34 14.89
CA TRP A 378 11.43 7.74 15.19
C TRP A 378 12.93 7.96 15.33
N SER A 379 13.46 8.95 14.61
CA SER A 379 14.90 9.23 14.51
C SER A 379 15.56 9.52 15.86
N TYR A 380 14.83 10.13 16.79
CA TYR A 380 15.33 10.49 18.13
C TYR A 380 15.35 9.30 19.12
N LEU A 381 14.80 8.14 18.77
CA LEU A 381 14.87 6.91 19.58
C LEU A 381 15.75 5.84 18.92
N GLU A 382 16.35 6.15 17.76
CA GLU A 382 17.32 5.27 17.12
C GLU A 382 18.53 5.06 18.03
N ARG A 383 19.06 3.82 18.06
CA ARG A 383 20.10 3.34 18.98
C ARG A 383 19.69 3.22 20.45
N ILE A 384 18.48 3.66 20.81
CA ILE A 384 17.91 3.50 22.14
C ILE A 384 16.92 2.32 22.13
N LEU A 385 15.90 2.41 21.27
CA LEU A 385 14.82 1.41 21.19
C LEU A 385 15.00 0.44 20.02
N TYR A 386 15.60 0.89 18.93
CA TYR A 386 15.78 0.12 17.70
C TYR A 386 17.01 0.55 16.91
N PRO A 387 17.48 -0.28 15.95
CA PRO A 387 18.61 0.06 15.10
C PRO A 387 18.38 1.35 14.30
N PRO A 388 19.46 2.04 13.88
CA PRO A 388 19.35 3.23 13.02
C PRO A 388 18.52 3.00 11.75
N CYS A 389 17.96 4.06 11.20
CA CYS A 389 17.36 4.05 9.88
C CYS A 389 18.44 3.87 8.81
N THR A 390 18.21 3.01 7.83
CA THR A 390 19.11 2.79 6.68
C THR A 390 18.58 3.43 5.40
N GLY A 391 17.31 3.82 5.37
CA GLY A 391 16.74 4.70 4.34
C GLY A 391 16.93 6.18 4.68
N ALA A 392 15.84 6.94 4.72
CA ALA A 392 15.86 8.39 4.95
C ALA A 392 14.92 8.81 6.08
N SER A 393 15.31 9.79 6.90
CA SER A 393 14.43 10.36 7.93
C SER A 393 13.75 11.64 7.44
N ILE A 394 12.41 11.66 7.43
CA ILE A 394 11.61 12.85 7.11
C ILE A 394 10.68 13.18 8.27
N ARG A 395 10.75 14.41 8.79
CA ARG A 395 10.00 14.85 9.99
C ARG A 395 10.16 13.88 11.17
N SER A 396 11.41 13.46 11.40
CA SER A 396 11.81 12.51 12.45
C SER A 396 11.22 11.10 12.32
N VAL A 397 10.59 10.74 11.19
CA VAL A 397 10.14 9.37 10.91
C VAL A 397 11.03 8.75 9.84
N CYS A 398 11.51 7.54 10.08
CA CYS A 398 12.27 6.75 9.11
C CYS A 398 11.36 6.26 7.98
N ILE A 399 11.79 6.54 6.76
CA ILE A 399 11.39 5.85 5.56
C ILE A 399 12.39 4.71 5.39
N TYR A 400 11.92 3.48 5.54
CA TYR A 400 12.76 2.30 5.64
C TYR A 400 13.55 2.02 4.37
N GLY A 401 14.77 1.49 4.52
CA GLY A 401 15.55 0.88 3.45
C GLY A 401 15.45 -0.65 3.47
N ALA A 402 16.03 -1.30 2.47
CA ALA A 402 16.01 -2.77 2.37
C ALA A 402 16.81 -3.45 3.50
N ALA A 403 17.78 -2.77 4.10
CA ALA A 403 18.58 -3.36 5.19
C ALA A 403 17.78 -3.50 6.51
N GLU A 404 16.61 -2.86 6.65
CA GLU A 404 15.69 -3.08 7.77
C GLU A 404 14.81 -4.33 7.62
N LEU A 405 14.81 -5.01 6.48
CA LEU A 405 13.86 -6.10 6.19
C LEU A 405 13.80 -7.16 7.29
N ARG A 406 14.97 -7.58 7.81
CA ARG A 406 15.05 -8.54 8.92
C ARG A 406 14.42 -8.00 10.21
N TRP A 407 14.60 -6.72 10.51
CA TRP A 407 14.01 -6.11 11.70
C TRP A 407 12.49 -5.99 11.53
N LEU A 408 12.03 -5.46 10.39
CA LEU A 408 10.61 -5.30 10.06
C LEU A 408 9.83 -6.62 10.20
N LEU A 409 10.34 -7.72 9.65
CA LEU A 409 9.62 -9.00 9.65
C LEU A 409 9.60 -9.72 11.01
N ASN A 410 10.59 -9.45 11.87
CA ASN A 410 10.77 -10.17 13.13
C ASN A 410 10.26 -9.43 14.37
N TYR A 411 9.88 -8.16 14.26
CA TYR A 411 9.51 -7.35 15.43
C TYR A 411 8.05 -7.54 15.89
N GLY A 412 7.25 -8.32 15.16
CA GLY A 412 5.91 -8.75 15.59
C GLY A 412 4.75 -7.87 15.11
N HIS A 413 5.01 -6.67 14.59
CA HIS A 413 3.98 -5.77 14.07
C HIS A 413 3.30 -6.29 12.80
N TRP A 414 2.12 -5.74 12.53
CA TRP A 414 1.28 -6.08 11.39
C TRP A 414 1.60 -5.26 10.15
N PHE A 415 1.97 -4.00 10.34
CA PHE A 415 2.29 -3.07 9.27
C PHE A 415 3.44 -2.15 9.64
N ALA A 416 4.13 -1.61 8.64
CA ALA A 416 5.23 -0.66 8.79
C ALA A 416 4.85 0.73 8.26
N ASN A 417 5.33 1.79 8.92
CA ASN A 417 5.31 3.17 8.44
C ASN A 417 6.71 3.80 8.64
N LYS A 418 7.42 4.28 7.61
CA LYS A 418 6.97 4.55 6.23
C LYS A 418 7.76 3.76 5.20
N VAL A 419 7.10 3.45 4.09
CA VAL A 419 7.76 3.01 2.84
C VAL A 419 7.63 4.10 1.77
N ASP A 420 8.65 4.21 0.91
CA ASP A 420 8.62 5.08 -0.27
C ASP A 420 9.53 4.47 -1.35
N PRO A 421 9.00 4.06 -2.51
CA PRO A 421 9.81 3.53 -3.61
C PRO A 421 10.86 4.52 -4.15
N LYS A 422 10.71 5.82 -3.89
CA LYS A 422 11.73 6.83 -4.25
C LYS A 422 12.92 6.82 -3.30
N VAL A 423 12.74 6.34 -2.07
CA VAL A 423 13.82 6.17 -1.08
C VAL A 423 14.49 4.82 -1.28
N ASP A 424 13.70 3.74 -1.24
CA ASP A 424 14.21 2.40 -1.53
C ASP A 424 13.13 1.52 -2.16
N PRO A 425 13.16 1.31 -3.49
CA PRO A 425 12.20 0.45 -4.15
C PRO A 425 12.42 -1.03 -3.82
N VAL A 426 13.64 -1.43 -3.44
CA VAL A 426 13.99 -2.84 -3.19
C VAL A 426 13.25 -3.37 -1.97
N LEU A 427 13.07 -2.54 -0.94
CA LEU A 427 12.36 -2.95 0.27
C LEU A 427 10.95 -3.46 -0.05
N MET A 428 10.20 -2.72 -0.88
CA MET A 428 8.82 -3.09 -1.18
C MET A 428 8.72 -4.33 -2.08
N GLU A 429 9.60 -4.45 -3.08
CA GLU A 429 9.67 -5.68 -3.89
C GLU A 429 9.91 -6.91 -2.99
N CYS A 430 10.88 -6.82 -2.07
CA CYS A 430 11.17 -7.91 -1.14
C CYS A 430 10.00 -8.21 -0.19
N LEU A 431 9.31 -7.19 0.33
CA LEU A 431 8.15 -7.41 1.20
C LEU A 431 7.00 -8.07 0.43
N GLU A 432 6.72 -7.64 -0.81
CA GLU A 432 5.70 -8.26 -1.67
C GLU A 432 6.02 -9.73 -1.97
N GLU A 433 7.26 -10.03 -2.35
CA GLU A 433 7.70 -11.39 -2.66
C GLU A 433 7.61 -12.29 -1.42
N ILE A 434 8.11 -11.83 -0.27
CA ILE A 434 8.07 -12.59 0.99
C ILE A 434 6.63 -12.87 1.42
N LEU A 435 5.73 -11.88 1.34
CA LEU A 435 4.32 -12.07 1.69
C LEU A 435 3.63 -13.03 0.73
N SER A 436 3.91 -12.91 -0.57
CA SER A 436 3.37 -13.79 -1.61
C SER A 436 3.84 -15.23 -1.42
N GLU A 437 5.13 -15.44 -1.16
CA GLU A 437 5.68 -16.76 -0.84
C GLU A 437 5.03 -17.35 0.40
N LYS A 438 4.91 -16.57 1.49
CA LYS A 438 4.25 -17.02 2.72
C LYS A 438 2.80 -17.44 2.48
N GLN A 439 2.09 -16.74 1.59
CA GLN A 439 0.72 -17.08 1.22
C GLN A 439 0.64 -18.37 0.39
N LEU A 440 1.68 -18.69 -0.40
CA LEU A 440 1.78 -19.90 -1.22
C LEU A 440 2.33 -21.11 -0.47
N ARG A 441 3.20 -20.93 0.54
CA ARG A 441 3.83 -22.02 1.33
C ARG A 441 2.86 -23.03 1.96
N PRO A 442 1.63 -22.67 2.39
CA PRO A 442 0.63 -23.64 2.82
C PRO A 442 0.29 -24.71 1.77
N LYS A 443 0.62 -24.49 0.48
CA LYS A 443 0.42 -25.46 -0.61
C LYS A 443 1.43 -26.62 -0.62
N LEU A 444 2.57 -26.50 0.06
CA LEU A 444 3.71 -27.42 -0.11
C LEU A 444 3.89 -28.46 1.01
N GLY A 445 3.04 -28.49 2.04
CA GLY A 445 3.08 -29.56 3.05
C GLY A 445 4.43 -29.71 3.78
N LEU A 446 5.25 -28.67 3.83
CA LEU A 446 6.54 -28.69 4.54
C LEU A 446 6.36 -28.01 5.90
N PHE A 447 5.99 -28.83 6.88
CA PHE A 447 6.34 -28.58 8.27
C PHE A 447 7.86 -28.75 8.39
N PHE A 448 8.55 -27.74 8.92
CA PHE A 448 9.87 -27.88 9.51
C PHE A 448 9.75 -27.70 11.01
#